data_AF-A0A2A4NB02-F1
#
_entry.id   AF-A0A2A4NB02-F1
#
_cell.length_a   1.000
_cell.length_b   1.000
_cell.length_c   1.000
_cell.angle_alpha   90.00
_cell.angle_beta   90.00
_cell.angle_gamma   90.00
#
_symmetry.space_group_name_H-M   'P 1'
#
loop_
_entity.id
_entity.type
_entity.pdbx_description
1 polymer ?
#
loop_
_entity_poly.entity_id
_entity_poly.type
_entity_poly.pdbx_seq_one_letter_code
_entity_poly.pdbx_strand_id
1 'polypeptide(L)'
;MKNFQDYKGSGWGHETRRDVFYAACRYLGQNPTRIENIYGAGFHSVLQSSSVQLTGEGLEKVKNDPEIQSLQSSIISDIKSDNDYKRRVVIHSKSERIQLGGERAGAAMWKQALEISKWADEYNPTWQVACNELTWLLRSIPVNYTAEADVVGKITISYNFTDTFDLRPNWQTRSTEYNAICAVLGFIYHDVIGCNDELKIHGNWVVEINN
;
A
#
# COMPACT_ATOMS: atom_id res chain seq x y z
N MET A 1 -13.43 3.94 -22.68
CA MET A 1 -12.92 2.65 -22.19
C MET A 1 -11.40 2.76 -22.17
N LYS A 2 -10.75 2.70 -21.01
CA LYS A 2 -9.28 2.68 -20.94
C LYS A 2 -8.80 1.32 -21.42
N ASN A 3 -7.82 1.29 -22.32
CA ASN A 3 -7.25 0.06 -22.86
C ASN A 3 -6.53 -0.72 -21.76
N PHE A 4 -6.98 -1.95 -21.50
CA PHE A 4 -6.50 -2.86 -20.47
C PHE A 4 -5.25 -3.67 -20.91
N GLN A 5 -4.35 -3.06 -21.69
CA GLN A 5 -3.39 -3.81 -22.53
C GLN A 5 -1.98 -4.06 -21.94
N ASP A 6 -1.65 -3.59 -20.75
CA ASP A 6 -0.22 -3.57 -20.37
C ASP A 6 0.28 -4.81 -19.61
N TYR A 7 -0.58 -5.68 -19.07
CA TYR A 7 -0.13 -6.91 -18.39
C TYR A 7 -0.03 -8.10 -19.36
N LYS A 8 1.18 -8.60 -19.57
CA LYS A 8 1.49 -9.71 -20.51
C LYS A 8 1.40 -11.11 -19.90
N GLY A 9 0.99 -11.23 -18.63
CA GLY A 9 0.77 -12.52 -17.98
C GLY A 9 2.05 -13.22 -17.56
N SER A 10 2.24 -13.43 -16.26
CA SER A 10 3.28 -14.30 -15.70
C SER A 10 2.71 -15.62 -15.16
N GLY A 11 1.39 -15.71 -14.93
CA GLY A 11 0.68 -16.92 -14.49
C GLY A 11 0.03 -17.73 -15.63
N TRP A 12 -0.22 -19.02 -15.41
CA TRP A 12 -0.91 -19.88 -16.40
C TRP A 12 -2.37 -19.44 -16.62
N GLY A 13 -2.82 -19.56 -17.89
CA GLY A 13 -4.23 -19.37 -18.25
C GLY A 13 -4.75 -17.95 -18.00
N HIS A 14 -3.84 -16.96 -18.03
CA HIS A 14 -4.09 -15.64 -17.48
C HIS A 14 -5.26 -14.89 -18.13
N GLU A 15 -5.41 -14.97 -19.46
CA GLU A 15 -6.55 -14.37 -20.18
C GLU A 15 -7.88 -15.01 -19.76
N THR A 16 -7.95 -16.34 -19.74
CA THR A 16 -9.18 -17.06 -19.39
C THR A 16 -9.61 -16.80 -17.94
N ARG A 17 -8.67 -16.80 -16.98
CA ARG A 17 -8.98 -16.53 -15.56
C ARG A 17 -9.48 -15.10 -15.36
N ARG A 18 -8.85 -14.14 -16.05
CA ARG A 18 -9.24 -12.73 -16.04
C ARG A 18 -10.65 -12.57 -16.61
N ASP A 19 -10.94 -13.14 -17.77
CA ASP A 19 -12.24 -13.01 -18.43
C ASP A 19 -13.37 -13.62 -17.60
N VAL A 20 -13.15 -14.81 -17.01
CA VAL A 20 -14.10 -15.45 -16.10
C VAL A 20 -14.36 -14.59 -14.87
N PHE A 21 -13.32 -14.01 -14.29
CA PHE A 21 -13.46 -13.11 -13.13
C PHE A 21 -14.29 -11.87 -13.46
N TYR A 22 -13.97 -11.17 -14.55
CA TYR A 22 -14.73 -10.00 -14.97
C TYR A 22 -16.19 -10.34 -15.29
N ALA A 23 -16.45 -11.50 -15.90
CA ALA A 23 -17.80 -11.98 -16.16
C ALA A 23 -18.57 -12.27 -14.86
N ALA A 24 -17.93 -12.92 -13.88
CA ALA A 24 -18.52 -13.20 -12.57
C ALA A 24 -18.83 -11.92 -11.79
N CYS A 25 -17.90 -10.96 -11.75
CA CYS A 25 -18.14 -9.66 -11.11
C CYS A 25 -19.29 -8.89 -11.76
N ARG A 26 -19.36 -8.87 -13.10
CA ARG A 26 -20.50 -8.27 -13.82
C ARG A 26 -21.82 -8.95 -13.47
N TYR A 27 -21.83 -10.29 -13.39
CA TYR A 27 -23.02 -11.05 -13.02
C TYR A 27 -23.47 -10.79 -11.58
N LEU A 28 -22.51 -10.69 -10.63
CA LEU A 28 -22.78 -10.47 -9.21
C LEU A 28 -22.94 -8.99 -8.83
N GLY A 29 -22.86 -8.06 -9.80
CA GLY A 29 -22.89 -6.61 -9.55
C GLY A 29 -21.70 -6.09 -8.72
N GLN A 30 -20.61 -6.85 -8.65
CA GLN A 30 -19.41 -6.51 -7.90
C GLN A 30 -18.47 -5.66 -8.75
N ASN A 31 -17.75 -4.73 -8.12
CA ASN A 31 -16.76 -3.93 -8.83
C ASN A 31 -15.43 -4.72 -8.94
N PRO A 32 -15.01 -5.13 -10.14
CA PRO A 32 -13.80 -5.94 -10.34
C PRO A 32 -12.50 -5.13 -10.26
N THR A 33 -12.54 -3.88 -9.78
CA THR A 33 -11.35 -3.03 -9.68
C THR A 33 -11.17 -2.44 -8.29
N ARG A 34 -11.86 -2.96 -7.27
CA ARG A 34 -11.77 -2.45 -5.89
C ARG A 34 -11.43 -3.57 -4.92
N ILE A 35 -10.54 -3.27 -3.98
CA ILE A 35 -10.20 -4.14 -2.86
C ILE A 35 -10.28 -3.36 -1.55
N GLU A 36 -10.56 -4.06 -0.46
CA GLU A 36 -10.63 -3.45 0.88
C GLU A 36 -9.67 -4.08 1.87
N ASN A 37 -8.93 -5.12 1.46
CA ASN A 37 -7.98 -5.86 2.28
C ASN A 37 -7.04 -6.74 1.43
N ILE A 38 -6.09 -7.40 2.08
CA ILE A 38 -5.10 -8.30 1.48
C ILE A 38 -5.69 -9.53 0.83
N TYR A 39 -6.81 -10.04 1.34
CA TYR A 39 -7.50 -11.18 0.71
C TYR A 39 -8.05 -10.80 -0.66
N GLY A 40 -8.60 -9.58 -0.78
CA GLY A 40 -8.98 -8.99 -2.05
C GLY A 40 -7.79 -8.89 -3.01
N ALA A 41 -6.66 -8.34 -2.56
CA ALA A 41 -5.44 -8.28 -3.38
C ALA A 41 -4.97 -9.68 -3.84
N GLY A 42 -4.98 -10.66 -2.94
CA GLY A 42 -4.67 -12.05 -3.24
C GLY A 42 -5.59 -12.61 -4.33
N PHE A 43 -6.91 -12.46 -4.19
CA PHE A 43 -7.88 -12.96 -5.16
C PHE A 43 -7.72 -12.30 -6.54
N HIS A 44 -7.52 -10.98 -6.58
CA HIS A 44 -7.27 -10.25 -7.82
C HIS A 44 -5.99 -10.67 -8.52
N SER A 45 -4.96 -11.00 -7.74
CA SER A 45 -3.70 -11.48 -8.26
C SER A 45 -3.81 -12.89 -8.84
N VAL A 46 -4.51 -13.80 -8.14
CA VAL A 46 -4.86 -15.13 -8.65
C VAL A 46 -5.59 -15.04 -9.99
N LEU A 47 -6.46 -14.03 -10.13
CA LEU A 47 -7.28 -13.81 -11.33
C LEU A 47 -6.64 -12.86 -12.34
N GLN A 48 -5.35 -12.57 -12.16
CA GLN A 48 -4.52 -11.88 -13.16
C GLN A 48 -5.03 -10.48 -13.51
N SER A 49 -5.62 -9.80 -12.52
CA SER A 49 -5.98 -8.39 -12.62
C SER A 49 -4.70 -7.55 -12.72
N SER A 50 -4.68 -6.54 -13.60
CA SER A 50 -3.52 -5.65 -13.74
C SER A 50 -3.43 -4.62 -12.62
N SER A 51 -4.58 -4.13 -12.15
CA SER A 51 -4.64 -3.04 -11.19
C SER A 51 -5.93 -3.08 -10.39
N VAL A 52 -5.86 -2.66 -9.14
CA VAL A 52 -6.99 -2.48 -8.22
C VAL A 52 -6.87 -1.17 -7.46
N GLN A 53 -8.01 -0.62 -7.08
CA GLN A 53 -8.12 0.52 -6.19
C GLN A 53 -8.36 0.02 -4.77
N LEU A 54 -7.52 0.43 -3.82
CA LEU A 54 -7.75 0.24 -2.40
C LEU A 54 -8.83 1.24 -1.92
N THR A 55 -9.89 0.70 -1.34
CA THR A 55 -11.04 1.44 -0.78
C THR A 55 -11.43 0.85 0.58
N GLY A 56 -12.49 1.39 1.20
CA GLY A 56 -13.07 0.83 2.41
C GLY A 56 -12.07 0.69 3.56
N GLU A 57 -12.16 -0.40 4.31
CA GLU A 57 -11.34 -0.65 5.51
C GLU A 57 -9.83 -0.55 5.23
N GLY A 58 -9.34 -1.12 4.14
CA GLY A 58 -7.93 -1.09 3.80
C GLY A 58 -7.41 0.33 3.56
N LEU A 59 -8.21 1.20 2.93
CA LEU A 59 -7.84 2.61 2.77
C LEU A 59 -7.93 3.36 4.12
N GLU A 60 -8.89 3.04 4.98
CA GLU A 60 -8.95 3.60 6.34
C GLU A 60 -7.75 3.17 7.19
N LYS A 61 -7.25 1.94 7.05
CA LYS A 61 -6.00 1.52 7.69
C LYS A 61 -4.82 2.36 7.24
N VAL A 62 -4.70 2.66 5.94
CA VAL A 62 -3.63 3.53 5.42
C VAL A 62 -3.76 4.94 6.01
N LYS A 63 -4.95 5.54 6.00
CA LYS A 63 -5.18 6.89 6.54
C LYS A 63 -4.85 7.02 8.02
N ASN A 64 -5.09 5.95 8.78
CA ASN A 64 -4.86 5.91 10.23
C ASN A 64 -3.46 5.42 10.61
N ASP A 65 -2.59 5.11 9.64
CA ASP A 65 -1.22 4.71 9.92
C ASP A 65 -0.44 5.88 10.55
N PRO A 66 0.34 5.64 11.64
CA PRO A 66 1.08 6.69 12.32
C PRO A 66 2.00 7.50 11.41
N GLU A 67 2.63 6.88 10.41
CA GLU A 67 3.52 7.58 9.48
C GLU A 67 2.75 8.52 8.55
N ILE A 68 1.54 8.14 8.15
CA ILE A 68 0.66 9.00 7.34
C ILE A 68 0.16 10.19 8.16
N GLN A 69 -0.18 9.96 9.44
CA GLN A 69 -0.58 11.04 10.35
C GLN A 69 0.59 12.01 10.64
N SER A 70 1.81 11.48 10.78
CA SER A 70 3.04 12.26 10.93
C SER A 70 3.31 13.10 9.68
N LEU A 71 3.24 12.50 8.50
CA LEU A 71 3.35 13.21 7.22
C LEU A 71 2.31 14.33 7.10
N GLN A 72 1.04 14.04 7.40
CA GLN A 72 -0.03 15.05 7.36
C GLN A 72 0.29 16.23 8.29
N SER A 73 0.74 15.95 9.51
CA SER A 73 1.12 16.98 10.48
C SER A 73 2.28 17.84 9.99
N SER A 74 3.29 17.24 9.35
CA SER A 74 4.39 17.96 8.71
C SER A 74 3.91 18.88 7.59
N ILE A 75 3.06 18.38 6.69
CA ILE A 75 2.51 19.16 5.57
C ILE A 75 1.73 20.39 6.08
N ILE A 76 0.90 20.20 7.11
CA ILE A 76 0.14 21.29 7.72
C ILE A 76 1.09 22.33 8.33
N SER A 77 2.13 21.89 9.03
CA SER A 77 3.14 22.78 9.61
C SER A 77 3.86 23.58 8.52
N ASP A 78 4.27 22.92 7.45
CA ASP A 78 4.98 23.56 6.33
C ASP A 78 4.12 24.64 5.67
N ILE A 79 2.85 24.33 5.38
CA ILE A 79 1.89 25.31 4.84
C ILE A 79 1.68 26.48 5.81
N LYS A 80 1.48 26.22 7.10
CA LYS A 80 1.24 27.28 8.09
C LYS A 80 2.45 28.16 8.33
N SER A 81 3.65 27.64 8.07
CA SER A 81 4.91 28.38 8.14
C SER A 81 5.19 29.23 6.89
N ASP A 82 4.44 29.03 5.82
CA ASP A 82 4.59 29.80 4.59
C ASP A 82 4.19 31.27 4.82
N ASN A 83 5.05 32.20 4.38
CA ASN A 83 4.83 33.64 4.53
C ASN A 83 3.55 34.14 3.84
N ASP A 84 3.04 33.34 2.91
CA ASP A 84 1.87 33.63 2.10
C ASP A 84 0.58 33.00 2.62
N TYR A 85 0.67 32.19 3.68
CA TYR A 85 -0.48 31.59 4.33
C TYR A 85 -1.51 32.64 4.76
N LYS A 86 -2.78 32.43 4.38
CA LYS A 86 -3.91 33.38 4.56
C LYS A 86 -3.78 34.73 3.84
N ARG A 87 -2.73 34.94 3.03
CA ARG A 87 -2.55 36.15 2.21
C ARG A 87 -2.87 35.88 0.74
N ARG A 88 -2.52 34.69 0.27
CA ARG A 88 -2.82 34.17 -1.07
C ARG A 88 -2.96 32.66 -1.00
N VAL A 89 -3.36 32.06 -2.12
CA VAL A 89 -3.36 30.60 -2.25
C VAL A 89 -1.92 30.10 -2.23
N VAL A 90 -1.66 29.13 -1.36
CA VAL A 90 -0.36 28.44 -1.24
C VAL A 90 -0.54 27.00 -1.70
N ILE A 91 0.34 26.50 -2.56
CA ILE A 91 0.30 25.12 -3.08
C ILE A 91 1.66 24.49 -2.89
N HIS A 92 1.72 23.40 -2.13
CA HIS A 92 2.91 22.55 -1.97
C HIS A 92 2.63 21.17 -2.56
N SER A 93 3.57 20.59 -3.28
CA SER A 93 3.44 19.23 -3.82
C SER A 93 4.75 18.48 -3.72
N LYS A 94 4.70 17.24 -3.23
CA LYS A 94 5.88 16.40 -3.02
C LYS A 94 5.53 14.92 -3.07
N SER A 95 6.54 14.09 -3.21
CA SER A 95 6.48 12.65 -3.00
C SER A 95 7.35 12.29 -1.80
N GLU A 96 6.80 11.50 -0.89
CA GLU A 96 7.53 10.96 0.27
C GLU A 96 7.45 9.43 0.27
N ARG A 97 8.54 8.76 0.66
CA ARG A 97 8.54 7.30 0.83
C ARG A 97 8.18 6.98 2.27
N ILE A 98 7.09 6.24 2.45
CA ILE A 98 6.55 5.92 3.78
C ILE A 98 6.62 4.41 4.03
N GLN A 99 6.90 4.03 5.27
CA GLN A 99 6.81 2.64 5.72
C GLN A 99 5.55 2.40 6.55
N LEU A 100 4.54 1.78 5.96
CA LEU A 100 3.28 1.48 6.64
C LEU A 100 3.38 0.22 7.51
N GLY A 101 2.53 0.12 8.53
CA GLY A 101 2.44 -1.04 9.41
C GLY A 101 3.29 -0.95 10.67
N GLY A 102 3.90 0.20 10.94
CA GLY A 102 4.65 0.51 12.16
C GLY A 102 6.15 0.23 12.11
N GLU A 103 6.83 0.60 13.19
CA GLU A 103 8.27 0.43 13.36
C GLU A 103 8.63 -0.91 14.02
N ARG A 104 9.70 -1.54 13.52
CA ARG A 104 10.22 -2.80 14.07
C ARG A 104 11.17 -2.53 15.24
N ALA A 105 11.37 -3.52 16.10
CA ALA A 105 12.43 -3.45 17.12
C ALA A 105 13.81 -3.37 16.46
N GLY A 106 14.70 -2.51 17.00
CA GLY A 106 16.02 -2.19 16.43
C GLY A 106 17.09 -3.31 16.46
N ALA A 107 16.70 -4.55 16.74
CA ALA A 107 17.61 -5.70 16.77
C ALA A 107 17.67 -6.45 15.42
N ALA A 108 18.68 -7.30 15.23
CA ALA A 108 18.84 -8.09 14.01
C ALA A 108 17.71 -9.12 13.84
N MET A 109 16.91 -9.01 12.77
CA MET A 109 15.70 -9.83 12.56
C MET A 109 15.94 -11.34 12.52
N TRP A 110 17.13 -11.83 12.15
CA TRP A 110 17.41 -13.26 12.17
C TRP A 110 17.33 -13.86 13.60
N LYS A 111 17.71 -13.09 14.63
CA LYS A 111 17.51 -13.50 16.03
C LYS A 111 16.03 -13.52 16.38
N GLN A 112 15.27 -12.54 15.90
CA GLN A 112 13.83 -12.41 16.13
C GLN A 112 13.04 -13.55 15.46
N ALA A 113 13.39 -13.92 14.23
CA ALA A 113 12.76 -14.99 13.46
C ALA A 113 13.07 -16.40 14.02
N LEU A 114 14.29 -16.65 14.49
CA LEU A 114 14.65 -17.91 15.17
C LEU A 114 14.01 -18.04 16.55
N GLU A 115 13.61 -16.92 17.15
CA GLU A 115 12.95 -16.87 18.46
C GLU A 115 11.45 -16.58 18.36
N ILE A 116 10.85 -16.75 17.17
CA ILE A 116 9.40 -16.62 16.94
C ILE A 116 8.59 -17.57 17.84
N SER A 117 9.18 -18.72 18.20
CA SER A 117 8.60 -19.69 19.13
C SER A 117 8.65 -19.25 20.59
N LYS A 118 9.50 -18.28 20.94
CA LYS A 118 9.72 -17.82 22.31
C LYS A 118 8.85 -16.63 22.72
N TRP A 119 8.18 -15.98 21.76
CA TRP A 119 7.34 -14.78 22.00
C TRP A 119 8.00 -13.76 22.95
N ALA A 120 9.32 -13.57 22.82
CA ALA A 120 10.06 -12.74 23.75
C ALA A 120 9.55 -11.28 23.69
N ASP A 121 9.31 -10.69 24.87
CA ASP A 121 8.73 -9.34 25.02
C ASP A 121 9.54 -8.26 24.28
N GLU A 122 10.86 -8.45 24.18
CA GLU A 122 11.79 -7.54 23.48
C GLU A 122 11.55 -7.44 21.96
N TYR A 123 10.83 -8.39 21.36
CA TYR A 123 10.51 -8.41 19.92
C TYR A 123 9.04 -8.14 19.61
N ASN A 124 8.24 -7.78 20.62
CA ASN A 124 6.82 -7.46 20.45
C ASN A 124 6.53 -6.42 19.34
N PRO A 125 7.32 -5.34 19.17
CA PRO A 125 7.11 -4.40 18.05
C PRO A 125 7.24 -5.06 16.67
N THR A 126 8.17 -6.01 16.51
CA THR A 126 8.30 -6.75 15.25
C THR A 126 7.13 -7.68 15.01
N TRP A 127 6.58 -8.32 16.05
CA TRP A 127 5.37 -9.14 15.94
C TRP A 127 4.14 -8.31 15.58
N GLN A 128 4.01 -7.12 16.15
CA GLN A 128 2.95 -6.18 15.79
C GLN A 128 3.03 -5.77 14.32
N VAL A 129 4.24 -5.47 13.82
CA VAL A 129 4.47 -5.19 12.40
C VAL A 129 4.13 -6.41 11.53
N ALA A 130 4.56 -7.61 11.90
CA ALA A 130 4.27 -8.83 11.14
C ALA A 130 2.77 -9.18 11.13
N CYS A 131 2.04 -8.89 12.19
CA CYS A 131 0.58 -9.07 12.26
C CYS A 131 -0.20 -7.91 11.62
N ASN A 132 0.47 -6.80 11.28
CA ASN A 132 -0.18 -5.69 10.59
C ASN A 132 -0.35 -6.02 9.11
N GLU A 133 -1.59 -5.95 8.65
CA GLU A 133 -1.96 -6.25 7.27
C GLU A 133 -1.23 -5.37 6.24
N LEU A 134 -1.01 -4.09 6.55
CA LEU A 134 -0.34 -3.14 5.65
C LEU A 134 1.13 -3.53 5.40
N THR A 135 1.76 -4.27 6.32
CA THR A 135 3.13 -4.80 6.13
C THR A 135 3.22 -5.76 4.95
N TRP A 136 2.13 -6.46 4.65
CA TRP A 136 2.07 -7.41 3.55
C TRP A 136 1.41 -6.81 2.32
N LEU A 137 0.46 -5.89 2.53
CA LEU A 137 -0.30 -5.26 1.46
C LEU A 137 0.45 -4.09 0.80
N LEU A 138 1.09 -3.20 1.58
CA LEU A 138 1.64 -1.90 1.16
C LEU A 138 2.82 -1.43 2.04
N ARG A 139 3.85 -2.26 2.29
CA ARG A 139 4.87 -1.91 3.31
C ARG A 139 5.61 -0.61 3.03
N SER A 140 6.06 -0.40 1.79
CA SER A 140 6.97 0.70 1.45
C SER A 140 6.50 1.42 0.21
N ILE A 141 5.65 2.43 0.39
CA ILE A 141 4.97 3.11 -0.70
C ILE A 141 5.48 4.54 -0.92
N PRO A 142 5.56 5.00 -2.18
CA PRO A 142 5.66 6.42 -2.47
C PRO A 142 4.27 7.06 -2.34
N VAL A 143 4.11 7.99 -1.40
CA VAL A 143 2.91 8.82 -1.25
C VAL A 143 3.18 10.18 -1.88
N ASN A 144 2.47 10.45 -2.96
CA ASN A 144 2.41 11.78 -3.56
C ASN A 144 1.30 12.56 -2.89
N TYR A 145 1.57 13.83 -2.59
CA TYR A 145 0.54 14.75 -2.11
C TYR A 145 0.59 16.09 -2.81
N THR A 146 -0.58 16.71 -2.90
CA THR A 146 -0.76 18.13 -3.23
C THR A 146 -1.57 18.75 -2.12
N ALA A 147 -0.98 19.71 -1.44
CA ALA A 147 -1.58 20.45 -0.34
C ALA A 147 -1.80 21.90 -0.79
N GLU A 148 -3.04 22.36 -0.67
CA GLU A 148 -3.46 23.70 -1.06
C GLU A 148 -4.08 24.39 0.15
N ALA A 149 -3.64 25.61 0.45
CA ALA A 149 -4.25 26.47 1.45
C ALA A 149 -4.84 27.70 0.79
N ASP A 150 -6.12 27.98 1.06
CA ASP A 150 -6.78 29.17 0.55
C ASP A 150 -6.53 30.41 1.43
N VAL A 151 -7.07 31.55 0.99
CA VAL A 151 -6.94 32.83 1.71
C VAL A 151 -7.67 32.86 3.05
N VAL A 152 -8.66 31.99 3.28
CA VAL A 152 -9.34 31.89 4.58
C VAL A 152 -8.61 30.94 5.53
N GLY A 153 -7.63 30.18 5.03
CA GLY A 153 -6.82 29.23 5.77
C GLY A 153 -7.39 27.82 5.82
N LYS A 154 -8.34 27.48 4.94
CA LYS A 154 -8.75 26.09 4.72
C LYS A 154 -7.62 25.39 3.97
N ILE A 155 -7.19 24.24 4.48
CA ILE A 155 -6.15 23.41 3.87
C ILE A 155 -6.80 22.17 3.28
N THR A 156 -6.60 21.92 2.00
CA THR A 156 -7.03 20.70 1.31
C THR A 156 -5.79 19.90 0.91
N ILE A 157 -5.68 18.66 1.36
CA ILE A 157 -4.56 17.78 1.03
C ILE A 157 -5.09 16.59 0.24
N SER A 158 -4.66 16.47 -1.00
CA SER A 158 -4.95 15.34 -1.88
C SER A 158 -3.77 14.39 -1.89
N TYR A 159 -4.00 13.13 -1.53
CA TYR A 159 -2.99 12.08 -1.49
C TYR A 159 -3.25 11.05 -2.60
N ASN A 160 -2.18 10.49 -3.14
CA ASN A 160 -2.23 9.29 -3.96
C ASN A 160 -0.95 8.45 -3.81
N PHE A 161 -1.07 7.14 -4.00
CA PHE A 161 0.05 6.24 -4.14
C PHE A 161 -0.23 5.17 -5.19
N THR A 162 0.84 4.54 -5.65
CA THR A 162 0.77 3.30 -6.42
C THR A 162 1.88 2.38 -5.93
N ASP A 163 1.51 1.15 -5.61
CA ASP A 163 2.44 0.09 -5.24
C ASP A 163 2.22 -1.16 -6.09
N THR A 164 3.18 -2.07 -6.06
CA THR A 164 3.07 -3.39 -6.69
C THR A 164 2.95 -4.44 -5.61
N PHE A 165 1.85 -5.18 -5.64
CA PHE A 165 1.65 -6.31 -4.75
C PHE A 165 2.48 -7.49 -5.24
N ASP A 166 3.73 -7.52 -4.81
CA ASP A 166 4.72 -8.55 -5.13
C ASP A 166 5.36 -9.08 -3.85
N LEU A 167 5.08 -10.35 -3.57
CA LEU A 167 5.60 -11.09 -2.42
C LEU A 167 6.95 -11.75 -2.71
N ARG A 168 7.59 -11.48 -3.85
CA ARG A 168 8.95 -11.97 -4.14
C ARG A 168 10.02 -11.26 -3.31
N PRO A 169 11.12 -11.96 -3.05
CA PRO A 169 12.30 -11.31 -2.53
C PRO A 169 12.87 -10.31 -3.55
N ASN A 170 13.22 -9.12 -3.07
CA ASN A 170 14.08 -8.17 -3.77
C ASN A 170 15.33 -7.89 -2.93
N TRP A 171 16.39 -8.65 -3.20
CA TRP A 171 17.68 -8.60 -2.48
C TRP A 171 18.45 -7.28 -2.63
N GLN A 172 18.00 -6.38 -3.51
CA GLN A 172 18.66 -5.11 -3.79
C GLN A 172 18.07 -3.95 -2.98
N THR A 173 16.78 -4.03 -2.62
CA THR A 173 16.04 -2.91 -2.01
C THR A 173 15.32 -3.27 -0.73
N ARG A 174 15.16 -4.57 -0.44
CA ARG A 174 14.51 -5.09 0.77
C ARG A 174 15.55 -5.79 1.63
N SER A 175 15.33 -5.84 2.94
CA SER A 175 16.29 -6.50 3.84
C SER A 175 16.37 -8.00 3.55
N THR A 176 17.54 -8.60 3.75
CA THR A 176 17.83 -10.04 3.55
C THR A 176 16.76 -10.95 4.16
N GLU A 177 16.19 -10.53 5.28
CA GLU A 177 15.23 -11.30 6.07
C GLU A 177 13.79 -11.16 5.54
N TYR A 178 13.38 -9.97 5.10
CA TYR A 178 12.10 -9.81 4.36
C TYR A 178 12.15 -10.67 3.09
N ASN A 179 13.30 -10.69 2.43
CA ASN A 179 13.55 -11.54 1.28
C ASN A 179 13.52 -13.04 1.61
N ALA A 180 14.04 -13.48 2.75
CA ALA A 180 13.97 -14.89 3.15
C ALA A 180 12.52 -15.36 3.34
N ILE A 181 11.67 -14.56 3.97
CA ILE A 181 10.24 -14.88 4.16
C ILE A 181 9.49 -14.83 2.82
N CYS A 182 9.74 -13.77 2.03
CA CYS A 182 9.23 -13.63 0.67
C CYS A 182 9.72 -14.72 -0.28
N ALA A 183 10.87 -15.34 -0.06
CA ALA A 183 11.33 -16.46 -0.88
C ALA A 183 10.42 -17.68 -0.71
N VAL A 184 9.95 -17.96 0.50
CA VAL A 184 9.04 -19.08 0.78
C VAL A 184 7.60 -18.72 0.40
N LEU A 185 7.11 -17.57 0.89
CA LEU A 185 5.73 -17.14 0.61
C LEU A 185 5.53 -16.76 -0.85
N GLY A 186 6.50 -16.07 -1.45
CA GLY A 186 6.51 -15.69 -2.86
C GLY A 186 6.62 -16.89 -3.79
N PHE A 187 7.39 -17.94 -3.45
CA PHE A 187 7.39 -19.19 -4.21
C PHE A 187 6.01 -19.85 -4.22
N ILE A 188 5.37 -20.00 -3.05
CA ILE A 188 4.01 -20.58 -2.97
C ILE A 188 3.02 -19.70 -3.75
N TYR A 189 3.12 -18.39 -3.59
CA TYR A 189 2.20 -17.44 -4.19
C TYR A 189 2.35 -17.36 -5.72
N HIS A 190 3.56 -17.21 -6.25
CA HIS A 190 3.79 -17.06 -7.69
C HIS A 190 3.93 -18.39 -8.42
N ASP A 191 4.71 -19.34 -7.89
CA ASP A 191 5.10 -20.54 -8.64
C ASP A 191 4.12 -21.70 -8.44
N VAL A 192 3.42 -21.77 -7.30
CA VAL A 192 2.43 -22.82 -7.02
C VAL A 192 1.00 -22.35 -7.37
N ILE A 193 0.60 -21.17 -6.92
CA ILE A 193 -0.77 -20.65 -7.15
C ILE A 193 -0.88 -19.92 -8.51
N GLY A 194 0.24 -19.46 -9.07
CA GLY A 194 0.28 -18.73 -10.33
C GLY A 194 -0.20 -17.30 -10.19
N CYS A 195 -0.01 -16.65 -9.02
CA CYS A 195 -0.45 -15.28 -8.77
C CYS A 195 0.35 -14.25 -9.57
N ASN A 196 -0.32 -13.17 -9.98
CA ASN A 196 0.26 -12.00 -10.61
C ASN A 196 1.32 -11.31 -9.71
N ASP A 197 2.46 -11.01 -10.29
CA ASP A 197 3.61 -10.29 -9.73
C ASP A 197 3.63 -8.79 -10.06
N GLU A 198 2.77 -8.34 -10.95
CA GLU A 198 2.67 -6.97 -11.42
C GLU A 198 1.36 -6.28 -10.98
N LEU A 199 0.57 -6.90 -10.11
CA LEU A 199 -0.69 -6.32 -9.63
C LEU A 199 -0.43 -4.95 -8.99
N LYS A 200 -0.94 -3.89 -9.62
CA LYS A 200 -0.84 -2.53 -9.10
C LYS A 200 -1.96 -2.26 -8.11
N ILE A 201 -1.61 -1.78 -6.92
CA ILE A 201 -2.57 -1.26 -5.94
C ILE A 201 -2.46 0.26 -5.95
N HIS A 202 -3.58 0.91 -6.23
CA HIS A 202 -3.72 2.37 -6.18
C HIS A 202 -4.51 2.77 -4.95
N GLY A 203 -4.10 3.84 -4.28
CA GLY A 203 -4.89 4.48 -3.25
C GLY A 203 -4.89 5.98 -3.45
N ASN A 204 -6.02 6.62 -3.16
CA ASN A 204 -6.15 8.06 -3.17
C ASN A 204 -7.21 8.50 -2.16
N TRP A 205 -6.98 9.64 -1.53
CA TRP A 205 -7.94 10.27 -0.62
C TRP A 205 -7.68 11.76 -0.52
N VAL A 206 -8.67 12.49 -0.03
CA VAL A 206 -8.58 13.93 0.23
C VAL A 206 -8.92 14.17 1.68
N VAL A 207 -8.17 15.06 2.32
CA VAL A 207 -8.43 15.55 3.67
C VAL A 207 -8.65 17.06 3.59
N GLU A 208 -9.72 17.54 4.21
CA GLU A 208 -9.99 18.96 4.37
C GLU A 208 -9.79 19.32 5.85
N ILE A 209 -8.94 20.31 6.11
CA ILE A 209 -8.68 20.85 7.44
C ILE A 209 -9.22 22.27 7.46
N ASN A 210 -10.32 22.45 8.19
CA ASN A 210 -10.85 23.77 8.49
C ASN A 210 -10.13 24.28 9.74
N ASN A 211 -9.64 25.51 9.67
CA ASN A 211 -8.81 26.12 10.69
C ASN A 211 -9.50 27.35 11.31
#